data_AF-A0A7Y4U5Z6-F1
#
_entry.id   AF-A0A7Y4U5Z6-F1
#
_cell.length_a   1.000
_cell.length_b   1.000
_cell.length_c   1.000
_cell.angle_alpha   90.00
_cell.angle_beta   90.00
_cell.angle_gamma   90.00
#
_symmetry.space_group_name_H-M   'P 1'
#
loop_
_entity.id
_entity.type
_entity.pdbx_description
1 polymer ?
#
loop_
_entity_poly.entity_id
_entity_poly.type
_entity_poly.pdbx_seq_one_letter_code
_entity_poly.pdbx_strand_id
1 'polypeptide(L)'
;MHDIDGARCFQAMVPMRDGVRLNTFVFLPESGGPRYPVILQRTPYGITSPEGQNVTDPTKGWVPDPKAPLRGSLLRGWREIVRQGYAAVYQDTRGRYGSEGED
;
A
#
# COMPACT_ATOMS: atom_id res chain seq x y z
N MET A 1 -4.83 -12.69 -4.90
CA MET A 1 -5.15 -11.39 -5.53
C MET A 1 -6.62 -11.13 -5.26
N HIS A 2 -6.96 -9.95 -4.76
CA HIS A 2 -8.33 -9.56 -4.43
C HIS A 2 -8.76 -8.44 -5.36
N ASP A 3 -10.06 -8.34 -5.59
CA ASP A 3 -10.68 -7.20 -6.29
C ASP A 3 -11.40 -6.32 -5.28
N ILE A 4 -11.10 -5.02 -5.31
CA ILE A 4 -11.70 -4.02 -4.43
C ILE A 4 -11.92 -2.72 -5.22
N ASP A 5 -13.19 -2.31 -5.35
CA ASP A 5 -13.60 -1.07 -6.04
C ASP A 5 -13.00 -0.88 -7.45
N GLY A 6 -12.91 -1.95 -8.26
CA GLY A 6 -12.30 -1.86 -9.60
C GLY A 6 -10.76 -1.74 -9.58
N ALA A 7 -10.13 -2.21 -8.50
CA ALA A 7 -8.69 -2.39 -8.41
C ALA A 7 -8.35 -3.82 -7.99
N ARG A 8 -7.29 -4.36 -8.57
CA ARG A 8 -6.69 -5.63 -8.14
C ARG A 8 -5.65 -5.35 -7.08
N CYS A 9 -5.69 -6.02 -5.94
CA CYS A 9 -4.70 -5.86 -4.89
C CYS A 9 -4.11 -7.18 -4.40
N PHE A 10 -2.88 -7.10 -3.90
CA PHE A 10 -2.20 -8.21 -3.25
C PHE A 10 -1.15 -7.72 -2.25
N GLN A 11 -0.81 -8.59 -1.32
CA GLN A 11 0.28 -8.39 -0.37
C GLN A 11 1.51 -9.16 -0.84
N ALA A 12 2.70 -8.61 -0.57
CA ALA A 12 3.98 -9.26 -0.78
C ALA A 12 4.96 -8.91 0.35
N MET A 13 5.75 -9.89 0.76
CA MET A 13 6.91 -9.70 1.65
C MET A 13 8.16 -9.53 0.79
N VAL A 14 8.57 -8.28 0.57
CA VAL A 14 9.66 -7.95 -0.37
C VAL A 14 11.01 -8.15 0.33
N PRO A 15 11.89 -9.07 -0.14
CA PRO A 15 13.18 -9.32 0.49
C PRO A 15 14.17 -8.19 0.18
N MET A 16 14.85 -7.71 1.22
CA MET A 16 15.93 -6.74 1.14
C MET A 16 17.29 -7.44 1.02
N ARG A 17 18.35 -6.66 0.77
CA ARG A 17 19.73 -7.17 0.58
C ARG A 17 20.27 -8.00 1.75
N ASP A 18 19.75 -7.77 2.94
CA ASP A 18 20.13 -8.41 4.20
C ASP A 18 19.18 -9.55 4.61
N GLY A 19 18.27 -9.94 3.73
CA GLY A 19 17.32 -11.03 3.96
C GLY A 19 16.05 -10.63 4.70
N VAL A 20 16.01 -9.46 5.35
CA VAL A 20 14.79 -8.93 5.99
C VAL A 20 13.72 -8.64 4.94
N ARG A 21 12.47 -8.98 5.24
CA ARG A 21 11.35 -8.82 4.33
C ARG A 21 10.41 -7.70 4.78
N LEU A 22 10.04 -6.83 3.84
CA LEU A 22 9.15 -5.69 4.12
C LEU A 22 7.74 -5.97 3.61
N ASN A 23 6.76 -5.74 4.49
CA ASN A 23 5.34 -5.86 4.16
C ASN A 23 4.94 -4.77 3.18
N THR A 24 4.42 -5.20 2.03
CA THR A 24 4.12 -4.33 0.90
C THR A 24 2.75 -4.69 0.33
N PHE A 25 1.88 -3.70 0.21
CA PHE A 25 0.62 -3.80 -0.51
C PHE A 25 0.78 -3.18 -1.89
N VAL A 26 0.25 -3.88 -2.90
CA VAL A 26 0.23 -3.44 -4.28
C VAL A 26 -1.21 -3.35 -4.73
N PHE A 27 -1.60 -2.18 -5.26
CA PHE A 27 -2.88 -1.93 -5.89
C PHE A 27 -2.65 -1.63 -7.37
N LEU A 28 -3.32 -2.38 -8.24
CA LEU A 28 -3.23 -2.28 -9.68
C LEU A 28 -4.58 -1.86 -10.26
N PRO A 29 -4.58 -1.08 -11.36
CA PRO A 29 -5.77 -0.93 -12.19
C PRO A 29 -6.38 -2.28 -12.60
N GLU A 30 -7.72 -2.35 -12.62
CA GLU A 30 -8.48 -3.52 -13.08
C GLU A 30 -8.11 -3.89 -14.52
N SER A 31 -7.94 -2.90 -15.38
CA SER A 31 -7.51 -3.06 -16.77
C SER A 31 -6.16 -2.38 -17.04
N GLY A 32 -5.38 -2.94 -17.95
CA GLY A 32 -4.08 -2.40 -18.31
C GLY A 32 -3.14 -3.44 -18.91
N GLY A 33 -1.96 -2.98 -19.33
CA GLY A 33 -0.92 -3.82 -19.91
C GLY A 33 -0.05 -4.54 -18.86
N PRO A 34 1.06 -5.15 -19.30
CA PRO A 34 1.99 -5.84 -18.39
C PRO A 34 2.85 -4.89 -17.53
N ARG A 35 2.72 -3.57 -17.73
CA ARG A 35 3.55 -2.54 -17.07
C ARG A 35 2.68 -1.37 -16.64
N TYR A 36 2.97 -0.84 -15.46
CA TYR A 36 2.30 0.32 -14.88
C TYR A 36 3.36 1.31 -14.39
N PRO A 37 3.15 2.63 -14.55
CA PRO A 37 3.88 3.60 -13.75
C PRO A 37 3.51 3.40 -12.28
N VAL A 38 4.47 3.58 -11.36
CA VAL A 38 4.31 3.25 -9.94
C VAL A 38 4.45 4.50 -9.08
N ILE A 39 3.50 4.69 -8.17
CA ILE A 39 3.66 5.60 -7.02
C ILE A 39 3.90 4.74 -5.78
N LEU A 40 5.10 4.87 -5.20
CA LEU A 40 5.52 4.16 -3.99
C LEU A 40 5.48 5.08 -2.77
N GLN A 41 4.77 4.66 -1.73
CA GLN A 41 4.84 5.23 -0.39
C GLN A 41 5.47 4.23 0.57
N ARG A 42 6.50 4.67 1.29
CA ARG A 42 7.06 3.94 2.43
C ARG A 42 6.70 4.70 3.70
N THR A 43 6.16 4.03 4.71
CA THR A 43 5.64 4.69 5.91
C THR A 43 5.98 3.92 7.18
N PRO A 44 6.42 4.59 8.26
CA PRO A 44 6.56 3.98 9.58
C PRO A 44 5.25 4.01 10.38
N TYR A 45 4.16 4.53 9.81
CA TYR A 45 2.88 4.79 10.48
C TYR A 45 1.76 3.80 10.13
N GLY A 46 2.11 2.70 9.47
CA GLY A 46 1.19 1.62 9.11
C GLY A 46 0.50 1.85 7.78
N ILE A 47 0.34 0.78 7.01
CA ILE A 47 -0.34 0.79 5.70
C ILE A 47 -1.81 0.33 5.75
N THR A 48 -2.32 -0.10 6.90
CA THR A 48 -3.73 -0.50 7.09
C THR A 48 -4.47 0.45 8.01
N SER A 49 -4.12 0.44 9.29
CA SER A 49 -4.69 1.30 10.31
C SER A 49 -3.58 1.77 11.26
N PRO A 50 -3.69 2.99 11.82
CA PRO A 50 -2.76 3.48 12.83
C PRO A 50 -2.63 2.53 14.04
N GLU A 51 -3.70 1.81 14.36
CA GLU A 51 -3.80 0.85 15.47
C GLU A 51 -3.11 -0.50 15.19
N GLY A 52 -2.56 -0.68 13.99
CA GLY A 52 -1.73 -1.84 13.64
C GLY A 52 -2.48 -3.16 13.50
N GLN A 53 -3.74 -3.08 13.07
CA GLN A 53 -4.57 -4.26 12.81
C GLN A 53 -4.54 -4.64 11.33
N ASN A 54 -4.82 -5.92 11.04
CA ASN A 54 -4.95 -6.46 9.68
C ASN A 54 -3.73 -6.22 8.77
N VAL A 55 -2.52 -6.10 9.34
CA VAL A 55 -1.31 -5.63 8.65
C VAL A 55 -0.93 -6.43 7.39
N THR A 56 -1.50 -7.61 7.17
CA THR A 56 -1.26 -8.44 5.98
C THR A 56 -2.46 -8.51 5.02
N ASP A 57 -3.58 -7.86 5.31
CA ASP A 57 -4.78 -7.86 4.47
C ASP A 57 -4.82 -6.59 3.59
N PRO A 58 -4.50 -6.70 2.29
CA PRO A 58 -4.47 -5.56 1.39
C PRO A 58 -5.85 -4.93 1.14
N THR A 59 -6.94 -5.66 1.41
CA THR A 59 -8.31 -5.10 1.34
C THR A 59 -8.60 -4.11 2.47
N LYS A 60 -7.75 -4.08 3.50
CA LYS A 60 -7.78 -3.14 4.61
C LYS A 60 -6.72 -2.03 4.47
N GLY A 61 -6.09 -1.91 3.30
CA GLY A 61 -5.12 -0.84 3.05
C GLY A 61 -5.74 0.54 3.29
N TRP A 62 -4.95 1.42 3.91
CA TRP A 62 -5.41 2.73 4.37
C TRP A 62 -6.03 3.55 3.23
N VAL A 63 -7.19 4.15 3.52
CA VAL A 63 -7.89 5.10 2.64
C VAL A 63 -8.22 6.35 3.46
N PRO A 64 -7.96 7.57 2.96
CA PRO A 64 -8.34 8.78 3.67
C PRO A 64 -9.86 8.94 3.78
N ASP A 65 -10.34 9.46 4.91
CA ASP A 65 -11.72 9.92 5.05
C ASP A 65 -11.97 11.09 4.08
N PRO A 66 -12.97 11.03 3.19
CA PRO A 66 -13.33 12.12 2.28
C PRO A 66 -13.59 13.47 2.96
N LYS A 67 -13.98 13.46 4.25
CA LYS A 67 -14.27 14.66 5.04
C LYS A 67 -13.08 15.18 5.84
N ALA A 68 -11.98 14.41 5.94
CA ALA A 68 -10.81 14.84 6.68
C ALA A 68 -10.06 15.96 5.93
N PRO A 69 -9.57 17.00 6.62
CA PRO A 69 -8.74 18.02 5.99
C PRO A 69 -7.48 17.35 5.41
N LEU A 70 -7.19 17.66 4.15
CA LEU A 70 -6.13 17.08 3.34
C LEU A 70 -4.74 17.21 4.03
N ARG A 71 -4.33 16.23 4.84
CA ARG A 71 -2.99 16.16 5.44
C ARG A 71 -2.11 15.17 4.66
N GLY A 72 -1.20 15.70 3.83
CA GLY A 72 -0.04 14.96 3.26
C GLY A 72 -0.21 14.39 1.85
N SER A 73 0.69 14.78 0.93
CA SER A 73 0.63 14.72 -0.56
C SER A 73 0.25 13.42 -1.30
N LEU A 74 -0.05 12.29 -0.63
CA LEU A 74 -0.73 11.10 -1.17
C LEU A 74 -2.28 11.22 -1.14
N LEU A 75 -2.77 12.45 -1.16
CA LEU A 75 -4.07 12.96 -0.70
C LEU A 75 -5.35 12.36 -1.29
N ARG A 76 -5.27 11.33 -2.12
CA ARG A 76 -6.46 10.65 -2.66
C ARG A 76 -6.48 9.15 -2.40
N GLY A 77 -5.50 8.64 -1.64
CA GLY A 77 -5.34 7.21 -1.34
C GLY A 77 -5.01 6.40 -2.60
N TRP A 78 -4.83 5.09 -2.41
CA TRP A 78 -4.55 4.18 -3.52
C TRP A 78 -5.67 4.21 -4.58
N ARG A 79 -6.93 4.45 -4.19
CA ARG A 79 -8.09 4.45 -5.09
C ARG A 79 -7.93 5.43 -6.25
N GLU A 80 -7.56 6.68 -5.97
CA GLU A 80 -7.38 7.63 -7.07
C GLU A 80 -6.13 7.35 -7.88
N ILE A 81 -5.03 6.97 -7.23
CA ILE A 81 -3.79 6.63 -7.93
C ILE A 81 -4.09 5.57 -9.00
N VAL A 82 -4.83 4.54 -8.62
CA VAL A 82 -5.30 3.48 -9.51
C VAL A 82 -6.27 4.00 -10.58
N ARG A 83 -7.22 4.86 -10.21
CA ARG A 83 -8.17 5.47 -11.17
C ARG A 83 -7.47 6.29 -12.26
N GLN A 84 -6.27 6.82 -11.99
CA GLN A 84 -5.45 7.56 -12.95
C GLN A 84 -4.51 6.64 -13.76
N GLY A 85 -4.61 5.32 -13.60
CA GLY A 85 -3.83 4.32 -14.36
C GLY A 85 -2.46 3.98 -13.77
N TYR A 86 -2.15 4.44 -12.55
CA TYR A 86 -0.91 4.11 -11.85
C TYR A 86 -1.10 2.89 -10.94
N ALA A 87 -0.04 2.10 -10.75
CA ALA A 87 0.03 1.19 -9.63
C ALA A 87 0.35 1.98 -8.35
N ALA A 88 -0.40 1.72 -7.28
CA ALA A 88 -0.13 2.29 -5.97
C ALA A 88 0.54 1.23 -5.10
N VAL A 89 1.72 1.54 -4.54
CA VAL A 89 2.48 0.62 -3.69
C VAL A 89 2.69 1.26 -2.33
N TYR A 90 2.27 0.56 -1.29
CA TYR A 90 2.37 1.01 0.10
C TYR A 90 3.20 0.00 0.85
N GLN A 91 4.24 0.45 1.53
CA GLN A 91 5.18 -0.43 2.22
C GLN A 91 5.41 0.07 3.65
N ASP A 92 5.28 -0.82 4.62
CA ASP A 92 5.71 -0.56 5.99
C ASP A 92 7.25 -0.51 6.03
N THR A 93 7.82 0.49 6.70
CA THR A 93 9.27 0.53 6.90
C THR A 93 9.73 -0.62 7.80
N ARG A 94 11.04 -0.89 7.80
CA ARG A 94 11.66 -1.95 8.59
C ARG A 94 11.27 -1.87 10.07
N GLY A 95 11.02 -3.01 10.70
CA GLY A 95 10.63 -3.10 12.11
C GLY A 95 9.29 -2.44 12.47
N ARG A 96 8.47 -2.08 11.47
CA ARG A 96 7.15 -1.49 11.67
C ARG A 96 6.06 -2.40 11.13
N TYR A 97 4.99 -2.56 11.93
CA TYR A 97 3.77 -3.26 11.54
C TYR A 97 4.04 -4.65 10.95
N GLY A 98 3.72 -4.88 9.67
CA GLY A 98 3.91 -6.19 9.04
C GLY A 98 5.36 -6.47 8.61
N SER A 99 6.24 -5.48 8.65
CA SER A 99 7.64 -5.62 8.21
C SER A 99 8.53 -6.24 9.28
N GLU A 100 9.47 -7.06 8.82
CA GLU A 100 10.49 -7.67 9.67
C GLU A 100 11.63 -6.69 10.01
N GLY A 101 12.54 -7.14 10.87
CA GLY A 101 13.77 -6.43 11.25
C GLY A 101 13.58 -5.45 12.41
N GLU A 102 14.65 -4.73 12.73
CA GLU A 102 14.68 -3.62 13.69
C GLU A 102 15.13 -2.34 12.98
N ASP A 103 14.64 -1.19 13.45
CA ASP A 103 14.92 0.16 12.91
C ASP A 103 16.31 0.65 13.34
#